data_AF-A0A4R5JX78-F1
#
_entry.id   AF-A0A4R5JX78-F1
#
_cell.length_a   1.000
_cell.length_b   1.000
_cell.length_c   1.000
_cell.angle_alpha   90.00
_cell.angle_beta   90.00
_cell.angle_gamma   90.00
#
_symmetry.space_group_name_H-M   'P 1'
#
loop_
_entity.id
_entity.type
_entity.pdbx_description
1 polymer ?
#
loop_
_entity_poly.entity_id
_entity_poly.type
_entity_poly.pdbx_seq_one_letter_code
_entity_poly.pdbx_strand_id
1 'polypeptide(L)'
;MTKIVPDPPPSTTQTSTTFGTCNGSHDPLFAVRTGVSSEDALVHACVLLKSAYHTTAHACDMVDSEARGLLWATEQSLEMSLALVEAVLDEVEARAATLAVLRRAAQADRAAAKE
;
A
#
# COMPACT_ATOMS: atom_id res chain seq x y z
N MET A 1 10.04 38.68 -5.05
CA MET A 1 10.77 37.40 -4.91
C MET A 1 9.80 36.35 -4.40
N THR A 2 9.13 35.63 -5.30
CA THR A 2 8.27 34.49 -4.93
C THR A 2 9.17 33.33 -4.56
N LYS A 3 9.27 33.05 -3.26
CA LYS A 3 10.01 31.91 -2.72
C LYS A 3 9.47 30.65 -3.42
N ILE A 4 10.34 29.96 -4.16
CA ILE A 4 10.01 28.68 -4.77
C ILE A 4 9.66 27.75 -3.62
N VAL A 5 8.37 27.42 -3.47
CA VAL A 5 7.93 26.38 -2.56
C VAL A 5 8.40 25.06 -3.18
N PRO A 6 9.32 24.32 -2.54
CA PRO A 6 9.74 23.02 -3.03
C PRO A 6 8.53 22.08 -3.04
N ASP A 7 8.43 21.23 -4.06
CA ASP A 7 7.40 20.19 -4.09
C ASP A 7 7.47 19.35 -2.79
N PRO A 8 6.33 19.03 -2.16
CA PRO A 8 6.32 18.07 -1.08
C PRO A 8 6.86 16.74 -1.62
N PRO A 9 7.78 16.08 -0.90
CA PRO A 9 8.36 14.84 -1.35
C PRO A 9 7.26 13.79 -1.55
N PRO A 10 7.38 12.92 -2.58
CA PRO A 10 6.45 11.81 -2.75
C PRO A 10 6.41 10.96 -1.49
N SER A 11 5.21 10.51 -1.11
CA SER A 11 5.04 9.56 -0.01
C SER A 11 5.69 8.25 -0.42
N THR A 12 6.82 7.94 0.22
CA THR A 12 7.61 6.74 -0.04
C THR A 12 7.90 6.01 1.26
N THR A 13 8.14 4.71 1.17
CA THR A 13 8.59 3.90 2.29
C THR A 13 9.88 4.47 2.87
N GLN A 14 9.87 4.81 4.16
CA GLN A 14 11.02 5.42 4.83
C GLN A 14 11.94 4.40 5.50
N THR A 15 11.43 3.20 5.75
CA THR A 15 12.14 2.14 6.47
C THR A 15 12.36 0.92 5.61
N SER A 16 13.53 0.30 5.78
CA SER A 16 13.80 -1.04 5.27
C SER A 16 13.45 -2.04 6.36
N THR A 17 12.63 -3.03 6.04
CA THR A 17 12.21 -4.05 7.01
C THR A 17 12.44 -5.43 6.42
N THR A 18 13.28 -6.22 7.09
CA THR A 18 13.58 -7.60 6.68
C THR A 18 12.47 -8.55 7.11
N PHE A 19 12.24 -9.62 6.33
CA PHE A 19 11.28 -10.67 6.65
C PHE A 19 11.75 -12.03 6.11
N GLY A 20 11.07 -13.11 6.49
CA GLY A 20 11.48 -14.47 6.12
C GLY A 20 12.82 -14.87 6.73
N THR A 21 13.12 -14.40 7.93
CA THR A 21 14.38 -14.68 8.62
C THR A 21 14.41 -16.11 9.16
N CYS A 22 15.51 -16.84 8.96
CA CYS A 22 15.70 -18.20 9.48
C CYS A 22 16.31 -18.19 10.88
N ASN A 23 15.74 -17.40 11.80
CA ASN A 23 16.21 -17.24 13.18
C ASN A 23 17.73 -17.01 13.32
N GLY A 24 18.32 -16.24 12.39
CA GLY A 24 19.74 -15.90 12.41
C GLY A 24 20.70 -16.98 11.88
N SER A 25 20.21 -18.06 11.26
CA SER A 25 21.10 -19.06 10.64
C SER A 25 21.90 -18.53 9.44
N HIS A 26 21.43 -17.43 8.84
CA HIS A 26 22.07 -16.70 7.75
C HIS A 26 21.53 -15.27 7.68
N ASP A 27 22.16 -14.42 6.88
CA ASP A 27 21.69 -13.06 6.60
C ASP A 27 20.27 -13.06 5.98
N PRO A 28 19.41 -12.06 6.27
CA PRO A 28 18.07 -12.00 5.69
C PRO A 28 18.09 -11.93 4.16
N LEU A 29 17.27 -12.77 3.51
CA LEU A 29 17.17 -12.81 2.05
C LEU A 29 16.20 -11.77 1.49
N PHE A 30 15.19 -11.38 2.27
CA PHE A 30 14.11 -10.50 1.80
C PHE A 30 13.99 -9.26 2.69
N ALA A 31 13.69 -8.14 2.04
CA ALA A 31 13.37 -6.88 2.70
C ALA A 31 12.38 -6.05 1.88
N VAL A 32 11.47 -5.37 2.57
CA VAL A 32 10.78 -4.22 2.00
C VAL A 32 11.80 -3.10 1.85
N ARG A 33 11.92 -2.54 0.64
CA ARG A 33 12.90 -1.50 0.32
C ARG A 33 12.39 -0.11 0.71
N THR A 34 13.30 0.79 1.07
CA THR A 34 13.01 2.23 1.16
C THR A 34 12.85 2.84 -0.23
N GLY A 35 12.18 3.98 -0.29
CA GLY A 35 11.99 4.75 -1.53
C GLY A 35 10.98 4.16 -2.51
N VAL A 36 10.23 3.13 -2.10
CA VAL A 36 9.10 2.59 -2.87
C VAL A 36 7.90 3.52 -2.68
N SER A 37 7.13 3.78 -3.73
CA SER A 37 5.89 4.55 -3.62
C SER A 37 4.96 3.90 -2.59
N SER A 38 4.37 4.70 -1.70
CA SER A 38 3.35 4.20 -0.77
C SER A 38 2.16 3.58 -1.51
N GLU A 39 1.80 4.13 -2.67
CA GLU A 39 0.75 3.59 -3.55
C GLU A 39 1.11 2.19 -4.05
N ASP A 40 2.28 2.02 -4.66
CA ASP A 40 2.75 0.72 -5.16
C ASP A 40 2.82 -0.32 -4.02
N ALA A 41 3.30 0.09 -2.84
CA ALA A 41 3.37 -0.77 -1.67
C ALA A 41 1.96 -1.24 -1.22
N LEU A 42 0.97 -0.35 -1.21
CA LEU A 42 -0.41 -0.67 -0.87
C LEU A 42 -1.08 -1.55 -1.93
N VAL A 43 -0.82 -1.30 -3.23
CA VAL A 43 -1.27 -2.17 -4.33
C VAL A 43 -0.74 -3.59 -4.14
N HIS A 44 0.55 -3.75 -3.82
CA HIS A 44 1.14 -5.05 -3.53
C HIS A 44 0.53 -5.70 -2.28
N ALA A 45 0.26 -4.93 -1.23
CA ALA A 45 -0.42 -5.43 -0.04
C ALA A 45 -1.84 -5.97 -0.38
N CYS A 46 -2.61 -5.26 -1.21
CA CYS A 46 -3.90 -5.74 -1.70
C CYS A 46 -3.80 -7.06 -2.46
N VAL A 47 -2.81 -7.21 -3.34
CA VAL A 47 -2.58 -8.47 -4.09
C VAL A 47 -2.30 -9.64 -3.15
N LEU A 48 -1.45 -9.42 -2.14
CA LEU A 48 -1.11 -10.45 -1.15
C LEU A 48 -2.33 -10.83 -0.30
N LEU A 49 -3.11 -9.84 0.16
CA LEU A 49 -4.32 -10.08 0.94
C LEU A 49 -5.40 -10.80 0.13
N LYS A 50 -5.61 -10.43 -1.14
CA LYS A 50 -6.51 -11.14 -2.05
C LYS A 50 -6.11 -12.59 -2.24
N SER A 51 -4.81 -12.84 -2.45
CA SER A 51 -4.29 -14.20 -2.54
C SER A 51 -4.56 -15.00 -1.26
N ALA A 52 -4.25 -14.43 -0.09
CA ALA A 52 -4.47 -15.08 1.19
C ALA A 52 -5.96 -15.39 1.42
N TYR A 53 -6.84 -14.42 1.12
CA TYR A 53 -8.29 -14.56 1.26
C TYR A 53 -8.80 -15.72 0.40
N HIS A 54 -8.47 -15.74 -0.90
CA HIS A 54 -8.90 -16.82 -1.80
C HIS A 54 -8.36 -18.19 -1.38
N THR A 55 -7.10 -18.28 -0.96
CA THR A 55 -6.53 -19.56 -0.51
C THR A 55 -7.14 -20.04 0.80
N THR A 56 -7.51 -19.12 1.70
CA THR A 56 -8.18 -19.45 2.97
C THR A 56 -9.60 -19.94 2.73
N ALA A 57 -10.35 -19.24 1.87
CA ALA A 57 -11.70 -19.64 1.47
C ALA A 57 -11.68 -21.03 0.82
N HIS A 58 -10.71 -21.32 -0.05
CA HIS A 58 -10.57 -22.65 -0.63
C HIS A 58 -10.20 -23.71 0.42
N ALA A 59 -9.34 -23.38 1.37
CA ALA A 59 -8.98 -24.28 2.46
C ALA A 59 -10.17 -24.60 3.39
N CYS A 60 -11.10 -23.64 3.60
CA CYS A 60 -12.34 -23.87 4.36
C CYS A 60 -13.09 -25.10 3.83
N ASP A 61 -13.12 -25.32 2.51
CA ASP A 61 -13.83 -26.44 1.89
C ASP A 61 -13.16 -27.80 2.12
N MET A 62 -11.88 -27.83 2.48
CA MET A 62 -11.06 -29.05 2.56
C MET A 62 -10.92 -29.63 3.97
N VAL A 63 -11.38 -28.93 5.01
CA VAL A 63 -11.14 -29.29 6.42
C VAL A 63 -12.40 -29.72 7.17
N ASP A 64 -12.20 -30.34 8.33
CA ASP A 64 -13.28 -30.68 9.28
C ASP A 64 -13.95 -29.45 9.91
N SER A 65 -15.00 -29.66 10.70
CA SER A 65 -15.79 -28.57 11.29
C SER A 65 -15.03 -27.73 12.31
N GLU A 66 -14.07 -28.30 13.03
CA GLU A 66 -13.31 -27.57 14.06
C GLU A 66 -12.31 -26.62 13.42
N ALA A 67 -11.51 -27.12 12.47
CA ALA A 67 -10.57 -26.31 11.70
C ALA A 67 -11.28 -25.27 10.80
N ARG A 68 -12.48 -25.59 10.29
CA ARG A 68 -13.28 -24.67 9.46
C ARG A 68 -13.64 -23.39 10.20
N GLY A 69 -13.96 -23.45 11.49
CA GLY A 69 -14.27 -22.26 12.29
C GLY A 69 -13.08 -21.28 12.37
N LEU A 70 -11.86 -21.82 12.49
CA LEU A 70 -10.63 -21.02 12.53
C LEU A 70 -10.32 -20.39 11.16
N LEU A 71 -10.50 -21.14 10.07
CA LEU A 71 -10.30 -20.62 8.72
C LEU A 71 -11.36 -19.56 8.38
N TRP A 72 -12.62 -19.74 8.79
CA TRP A 72 -13.66 -18.72 8.62
C TRP A 72 -13.32 -17.42 9.33
N ALA A 73 -12.84 -17.49 10.58
CA ALA A 73 -12.40 -16.30 11.31
C ALA A 73 -11.20 -15.61 10.63
N THR A 74 -10.29 -16.39 10.04
CA THR A 74 -9.15 -15.88 9.28
C THR A 74 -9.61 -15.20 7.99
N GLU A 75 -10.52 -15.82 7.24
CA GLU A 75 -11.11 -15.30 6.01
C GLU A 75 -11.77 -13.94 6.25
N GLN A 76 -12.59 -13.82 7.31
CA GLN A 76 -13.21 -12.56 7.69
C GLN A 76 -12.19 -11.48 8.09
N SER A 77 -11.11 -11.86 8.78
CA SER A 77 -10.04 -10.93 9.13
C SER A 77 -9.28 -10.42 7.88
N LEU A 78 -9.10 -11.29 6.88
CA LEU A 78 -8.47 -10.94 5.61
C LEU A 78 -9.37 -10.02 4.77
N GLU A 79 -10.68 -10.26 4.75
CA GLU A 79 -11.66 -9.39 4.09
C GLU A 79 -11.63 -7.98 4.68
N MET A 80 -11.69 -7.86 6.02
CA MET A 80 -11.59 -6.57 6.71
C MET A 80 -10.24 -5.88 6.46
N SER A 81 -9.15 -6.64 6.47
CA SER A 81 -7.81 -6.10 6.20
C SER A 81 -7.72 -5.56 4.77
N LEU A 82 -8.27 -6.28 3.79
CA LEU A 82 -8.28 -5.84 2.40
C LEU A 82 -9.09 -4.56 2.23
N ALA A 83 -10.30 -4.49 2.80
CA ALA A 83 -11.14 -3.30 2.75
C ALA A 83 -10.45 -2.06 3.35
N LEU A 84 -9.73 -2.22 4.47
CA LEU A 84 -8.96 -1.13 5.08
C LEU A 84 -7.81 -0.67 4.17
N VAL A 85 -7.06 -1.60 3.57
CA VAL A 85 -5.94 -1.25 2.68
C VAL A 85 -6.43 -0.58 1.40
N GLU A 86 -7.53 -1.07 0.80
CA GLU A 86 -8.14 -0.45 -0.39
C GLU A 86 -8.63 0.97 -0.09
N ALA A 87 -9.29 1.19 1.06
CA ALA A 87 -9.71 2.54 1.46
C ALA A 87 -8.53 3.52 1.64
N VAL A 88 -7.40 3.05 2.18
CA VAL A 88 -6.17 3.87 2.32
C VAL A 88 -5.54 4.13 0.95
N LEU A 89 -5.55 3.15 0.05
CA LEU A 89 -5.05 3.31 -1.32
C LEU A 89 -5.86 4.38 -2.07
N ASP A 90 -7.19 4.30 -2.03
CA ASP A 90 -8.09 5.29 -2.63
C ASP A 90 -7.79 6.71 -2.12
N GLU A 91 -7.52 6.85 -0.82
CA GLU A 91 -7.15 8.13 -0.23
C GLU A 91 -5.80 8.65 -0.74
N VAL A 92 -4.79 7.78 -0.85
CA VAL A 92 -3.46 8.14 -1.38
C VAL A 92 -3.58 8.61 -2.84
N GLU A 93 -4.35 7.90 -3.65
CA GLU A 93 -4.61 8.25 -5.05
C GLU A 93 -5.36 9.59 -5.18
N ALA A 94 -6.40 9.80 -4.38
CA ALA A 94 -7.17 11.05 -4.36
C ALA A 94 -6.31 12.27 -3.96
N ARG A 95 -5.42 12.10 -2.97
CA ARG A 95 -4.45 13.13 -2.56
C ARG A 95 -3.47 13.43 -3.69
N ALA A 96 -2.93 12.40 -4.36
CA ALA A 96 -2.01 12.56 -5.48
C ALA A 96 -2.65 13.32 -6.66
N ALA A 97 -3.90 12.97 -7.00
CA ALA A 97 -4.67 13.64 -8.04
C ALA A 97 -4.93 15.12 -7.71
N THR A 98 -5.32 15.42 -6.47
CA THR A 98 -5.53 16.78 -5.99
C THR A 98 -4.26 17.63 -6.11
N LEU A 99 -3.12 17.09 -5.69
CA LEU A 99 -1.82 17.77 -5.81
C LEU A 99 -1.44 18.02 -7.27
N ALA A 100 -1.74 17.09 -8.17
CA ALA A 100 -1.49 17.27 -9.60
C ALA A 100 -2.31 18.42 -10.20
N VAL A 101 -3.58 18.58 -9.78
CA VAL A 101 -4.44 19.70 -10.23
C VAL A 101 -3.89 21.03 -9.74
N LEU A 102 -3.54 21.14 -8.45
CA LEU A 102 -2.98 22.36 -7.87
C LEU A 102 -1.67 22.77 -8.56
N ARG A 103 -0.82 21.82 -8.92
CA ARG A 103 0.41 22.06 -9.69
C ARG A 103 0.12 22.65 -11.06
N ARG A 104 -0.84 22.09 -11.80
CA ARG A 104 -1.22 22.59 -13.14
C ARG A 104 -1.77 24.01 -13.06
N ALA A 105 -2.61 24.31 -12.07
CA ALA A 105 -3.12 25.65 -11.83
C ALA A 105 -1.99 26.66 -11.56
N ALA A 106 -1.08 26.34 -10.63
CA ALA A 106 0.05 27.20 -10.31
C ALA A 106 1.02 27.42 -11.50
N GLN A 107 1.16 26.42 -12.38
CA GLN A 107 1.94 26.54 -13.61
C GLN A 107 1.25 27.45 -14.63
N ALA A 108 -0.08 27.37 -14.77
CA ALA A 108 -0.86 28.23 -15.64
C ALA A 108 -0.81 29.70 -15.19
N ASP A 109 -0.99 29.97 -13.89
CA ASP A 109 -0.88 31.33 -13.33
C ASP A 109 0.50 31.95 -13.58
N ARG A 110 1.56 31.14 -13.49
CA ARG A 110 2.94 31.57 -13.79
C ARG A 110 3.18 31.83 -15.26
N ALA A 111 2.50 31.12 -16.16
CA ALA A 111 2.58 31.38 -17.59
C ALA A 111 1.89 32.70 -17.93
N ALA A 112 0.70 32.93 -17.39
CA ALA A 112 -0.05 34.18 -17.55
C ALA A 112 0.67 35.40 -16.97
N ALA A 113 1.42 35.24 -15.86
CA ALA A 113 2.19 36.33 -15.25
C ALA A 113 3.50 36.68 -15.99
N LYS A 114 3.88 35.93 -17.02
CA LYS A 114 5.08 36.16 -17.84
C LYS A 114 4.75 36.77 -19.21
N GLU A 115 3.47 36.91 -19.54
CA GLU A 115 2.92 37.59 -20.72
C GLU A 115 2.53 39.02 -20.38
#